data_AF-A0A9P1AU22-F1
#
_entry.id   AF-A0A9P1AU22-F1
#
_cell.length_a   1.000
_cell.length_b   1.000
_cell.length_c   1.000
_cell.angle_alpha   90.00
_cell.angle_beta   90.00
_cell.angle_gamma   90.00
#
_symmetry.space_group_name_H-M   'P 1'
#
loop_
_entity.id
_entity.type
_entity.pdbx_description
1 polymer ?
#
loop_
_entity_poly.entity_id
_entity_poly.type
_entity_poly.pdbx_seq_one_letter_code
_entity_poly.pdbx_strand_id
1 'polypeptide(L)'
;MLSNLILLSSLAICATAAVQCKYEGKDLDHNEIIVVQNAFRIKCLTEDNGSWKTEIVGCVTPDGTAIDAGDKKEVGDKVHECVKSEGGQVSLKESKGRLAACPGGQKNGEEWQEKSFKFTCADGGVVKFVACVGQDGTVINAGMTGKIGGFEVKCLQHANGTITMQAANDPKSYECKAKDGSSKKNGEEYVEGNFVRKCEDYGQGKIVGCFAETVKDTIPINKNVTVGEVTYSCSKDGSNYSFKTFNQKKPVVYAMCAHDGKQYENGTTFLAQGSFRMKCVTFKNLTSILEVVSCITPAGIEIPIGSQVEERDKMFECTAGNVTLKSSPGRSGQCRGIYNVGDEWVDDQFKLRCAPYGKIPLGEARRVPAGYAMECVMIDGNVALQTAKTFDCETGKGEIKKQGETWNEGNFVRRCVNYGVSSIIGCYVDGIGTMGLNQNITSAGLVYMCINQNDQFKFRTLVAEKTPIVASKTSPSP
;
A
#
# COMPACT_ATOMS: atom_id res chain seq x y z
N MET A 1 24.66 94.65 105.51
CA MET A 1 25.82 93.86 105.98
C MET A 1 25.78 92.51 105.28
N LEU A 2 26.91 92.16 104.65
CA LEU A 2 27.37 90.85 104.19
C LEU A 2 26.43 90.06 103.23
N SER A 3 26.70 89.96 101.93
CA SER A 3 27.85 89.36 101.22
C SER A 3 27.81 87.83 101.17
N ASN A 4 28.05 87.30 99.97
CA ASN A 4 28.46 85.92 99.61
C ASN A 4 27.30 84.90 99.45
N LEU A 5 27.28 84.01 98.45
CA LEU A 5 28.20 83.65 97.38
C LEU A 5 27.37 82.89 96.32
N ILE A 6 27.55 83.20 95.04
CA ILE A 6 27.02 82.44 93.91
C ILE A 6 27.98 81.27 93.65
N LEU A 7 27.48 80.03 93.71
CA LEU A 7 28.21 78.83 93.30
C LEU A 7 27.49 78.21 92.11
N LEU A 8 27.93 78.60 90.91
CA LEU A 8 27.68 77.87 89.67
C LEU A 8 28.50 76.58 89.70
N SER A 9 27.88 75.46 90.08
CA SER A 9 28.44 74.13 89.87
C SER A 9 28.12 73.66 88.45
N SER A 10 29.00 73.97 87.52
CA SER A 10 29.06 73.32 86.21
C SER A 10 29.49 71.86 86.41
N LEU A 11 28.51 70.96 86.57
CA LEU A 11 28.73 69.54 86.30
C LEU A 11 29.02 69.41 84.80
N ALA A 12 30.30 69.37 84.46
CA ALA A 12 30.75 68.75 83.22
C ALA A 12 30.41 67.26 83.33
N ILE A 13 29.23 66.89 82.82
CA ILE A 13 28.96 65.52 82.44
C ILE A 13 29.95 65.24 81.32
N CYS A 14 31.08 64.62 81.65
CA CYS A 14 31.90 63.91 80.68
C CYS A 14 31.00 62.85 80.07
N ALA A 15 30.33 63.20 78.97
CA ALA A 15 29.75 62.23 78.08
C ALA A 15 30.93 61.39 77.59
N THR A 16 31.17 60.25 78.25
CA THR A 16 31.95 59.17 77.67
C THR A 16 31.24 58.84 76.37
N ALA A 17 31.75 59.38 75.25
CA ALA A 17 31.27 59.02 73.94
C ALA A 17 31.45 57.52 73.84
N ALA A 18 30.33 56.78 73.94
CA ALA A 18 30.34 55.34 73.75
C ALA A 18 30.91 55.11 72.36
N VAL A 19 31.98 54.33 72.29
CA VAL A 19 32.62 53.99 71.03
C VAL A 19 31.60 53.17 70.23
N GLN A 20 31.22 53.65 69.05
CA GLN A 20 30.25 53.01 68.16
C GLN A 20 30.94 52.58 66.86
N CYS A 21 30.51 51.48 66.25
CA CYS A 21 31.03 51.10 64.93
C CYS A 21 30.44 52.02 63.87
N LYS A 22 31.29 52.58 63.01
CA LYS A 22 30.85 53.41 61.88
C LYS A 22 30.85 52.61 60.58
N TYR A 23 29.70 52.01 60.26
CA TYR A 23 29.56 51.18 59.05
C TYR A 23 28.66 51.85 58.02
N GLU A 24 29.21 52.15 56.83
CA GLU A 24 28.51 52.83 55.72
C GLU A 24 27.71 54.08 56.15
N GLY A 25 28.27 54.87 57.07
CA GLY A 25 27.65 56.10 57.57
C GLY A 25 26.59 55.93 58.66
N LYS A 26 26.37 54.70 59.16
CA LYS A 26 25.54 54.42 60.34
C LYS A 26 26.41 54.17 61.57
N ASP A 27 25.99 54.71 62.70
CA ASP A 27 26.55 54.40 64.02
C ASP A 27 25.83 53.17 64.59
N LEU A 28 26.60 52.13 64.94
CA LEU A 28 26.08 50.88 65.52
C LEU A 28 26.59 50.70 66.94
N ASP A 29 25.71 50.27 67.83
CA ASP A 29 26.03 49.98 69.22
C ASP A 29 26.83 48.67 69.36
N HIS A 30 27.58 48.54 70.46
CA HIS A 30 28.31 47.31 70.78
C HIS A 30 27.38 46.10 70.82
N ASN A 31 27.74 45.01 70.14
CA ASN A 31 26.94 43.82 69.91
C ASN A 31 25.69 43.98 69.02
N GLU A 32 25.42 45.16 68.47
CA GLU A 32 24.33 45.34 67.52
C GLU A 32 24.57 44.51 66.25
N ILE A 33 23.51 43.87 65.75
CA ILE A 33 23.54 43.06 64.54
C ILE A 33 22.63 43.68 63.49
N ILE A 34 23.19 43.98 62.32
CA ILE A 34 22.44 44.50 61.17
C ILE A 34 22.59 43.58 59.96
N VAL A 35 21.62 43.67 59.04
CA VAL A 35 21.69 43.02 57.73
C VAL A 35 22.30 44.00 56.73
N VAL A 36 23.34 43.57 56.03
CA VAL A 36 24.03 44.34 55.00
C VAL A 36 23.92 43.63 53.66
N GLN A 37 23.79 44.41 52.59
CA GLN A 37 23.65 43.92 51.21
C GLN A 37 22.51 42.90 51.02
N ASN A 38 21.51 42.90 51.91
CA ASN A 38 20.43 41.90 51.98
C ASN A 38 20.91 40.44 52.00
N ALA A 39 22.15 40.19 52.42
CA ALA A 39 22.78 38.86 52.31
C ALA A 39 23.56 38.45 53.56
N PHE A 40 24.10 39.39 54.34
CA PHE A 40 24.96 39.08 55.48
C PHE A 40 24.47 39.77 56.75
N ARG A 41 24.61 39.09 57.88
CA ARG A 41 24.42 39.65 59.22
C ARG A 41 25.79 39.98 59.79
N ILE A 42 26.03 41.25 60.09
CA ILE A 42 27.28 41.70 60.72
C ILE A 42 27.02 42.16 62.14
N LYS A 43 27.97 41.88 63.03
CA LYS A 43 27.95 42.28 64.44
C LYS A 43 29.03 43.33 64.70
N CYS A 44 28.67 44.41 65.39
CA CYS A 44 29.61 45.41 65.86
C CYS A 44 30.36 44.94 67.11
N LEU A 45 31.69 45.03 67.11
CA LEU A 45 32.56 44.75 68.25
C LEU A 45 33.44 45.98 68.51
N THR A 46 33.38 46.52 69.71
CA THR A 46 34.15 47.70 70.15
C THR A 46 35.11 47.28 71.25
N GLU A 47 36.32 47.85 71.25
CA GLU A 47 37.38 47.55 72.21
C GLU A 47 37.59 48.73 73.17
N ASP A 48 38.15 48.45 74.36
CA ASP A 48 38.38 49.46 75.41
C ASP A 48 39.34 50.58 74.98
N ASN A 49 40.17 50.33 73.97
CA ASN A 49 41.10 51.29 73.36
C ASN A 49 40.41 52.29 72.41
N GLY A 50 39.09 52.19 72.22
CA GLY A 50 38.31 53.03 71.31
C GLY A 50 38.32 52.57 69.85
N SER A 51 38.96 51.45 69.53
CA SER A 51 38.88 50.82 68.21
C SER A 51 37.62 49.95 68.10
N TRP A 52 37.24 49.63 66.87
CA TRP A 52 36.09 48.79 66.58
C TRP A 52 36.31 47.97 65.32
N LYS A 53 35.58 46.86 65.20
CA LYS A 53 35.54 46.01 64.01
C LYS A 53 34.15 45.43 63.82
N THR A 54 33.86 45.03 62.59
CA THR A 54 32.64 44.27 62.26
C THR A 54 32.99 42.83 61.96
N GLU A 55 32.20 41.89 62.49
CA GLU A 55 32.33 40.47 62.18
C GLU A 55 31.07 39.96 61.48
N ILE A 56 31.21 39.17 60.41
CA ILE A 56 30.06 38.48 59.81
C ILE A 56 29.68 37.31 60.73
N VAL A 57 28.48 37.40 61.31
CA VAL A 57 27.93 36.40 62.24
C VAL A 57 26.91 35.47 61.57
N GLY A 58 26.51 35.76 60.33
CA GLY A 58 25.60 34.90 59.59
C GLY A 58 25.21 35.42 58.21
N CYS A 59 24.34 34.68 57.56
CA CYS A 59 23.78 34.97 56.25
C CYS A 59 22.27 35.22 56.36
N VAL A 60 21.69 35.86 55.35
CA VAL A 60 20.25 36.03 55.17
C VAL A 60 19.87 35.48 53.81
N THR A 61 18.86 34.60 53.80
CA THR A 61 18.31 34.05 52.56
C THR A 61 17.37 35.05 51.87
N PRO A 62 17.02 34.86 50.59
CA PRO A 62 16.16 35.82 49.86
C PRO A 62 14.77 36.06 50.48
N ASP A 63 14.25 35.13 51.29
CA ASP A 63 12.97 35.30 52.00
C ASP A 63 13.11 36.04 53.35
N GLY A 64 14.33 36.46 53.70
CA GLY A 64 14.64 37.14 54.95
C GLY A 64 15.04 36.21 56.10
N THR A 65 15.06 34.89 55.90
CA THR A 65 15.44 33.95 56.95
C THR A 65 16.93 34.05 57.28
N ALA A 66 17.25 34.29 58.56
CA ALA A 66 18.61 34.33 59.06
C ALA A 66 19.19 32.92 59.30
N ILE A 67 20.48 32.76 59.00
CA ILE A 67 21.29 31.55 59.21
C ILE A 67 22.60 31.97 59.86
N ASP A 68 22.99 31.37 60.98
CA ASP A 68 24.25 31.72 61.64
C ASP A 68 25.46 31.18 60.86
N ALA A 69 26.62 31.82 61.01
CA ALA A 69 27.82 31.45 60.27
C ALA A 69 28.30 30.04 60.70
N GLY A 70 28.44 29.14 59.73
CA GLY A 70 28.73 27.72 59.93
C GLY A 70 27.49 26.82 59.86
N ASP A 71 26.28 27.40 59.92
CA ASP A 71 25.04 26.63 59.92
C ASP A 71 24.44 26.46 58.52
N LYS A 72 23.51 25.50 58.43
CA LYS A 72 22.64 25.29 57.27
C LYS A 72 21.18 25.28 57.69
N LYS A 73 20.33 25.79 56.81
CA LYS A 73 18.87 25.80 57.00
C LYS A 73 18.18 25.48 55.70
N GLU A 74 17.14 24.66 55.80
CA GLU A 74 16.25 24.39 54.68
C GLU A 74 15.14 25.45 54.66
N VAL A 75 14.97 26.10 53.51
CA VAL A 75 14.00 27.15 53.28
C VAL A 75 13.34 26.89 51.93
N GLY A 76 12.04 26.53 51.98
CA GLY A 76 11.30 26.16 50.78
C GLY A 76 11.87 24.92 50.08
N ASP A 77 12.31 25.07 48.84
CA ASP A 77 12.81 24.02 47.96
C ASP A 77 14.35 23.92 47.95
N LYS A 78 15.02 24.69 48.83
CA LYS A 78 16.47 24.87 48.87
C LYS A 78 17.03 24.66 50.27
N VAL A 79 18.25 24.14 50.32
CA VAL A 79 19.08 24.13 51.52
C VAL A 79 20.12 25.23 51.35
N HIS A 80 20.08 26.19 52.26
CA HIS A 80 21.01 27.30 52.32
C HIS A 80 22.05 27.03 53.41
N GLU A 81 23.32 27.14 53.08
CA GLU A 81 24.45 26.92 53.99
C GLU A 81 25.29 28.20 54.08
N CYS A 82 25.48 28.72 55.28
CA CYS A 82 26.30 29.91 55.52
C CYS A 82 27.73 29.47 55.85
N VAL A 83 28.57 29.29 54.82
CA VAL A 83 29.92 28.75 54.95
C VAL A 83 30.90 29.85 55.38
N LYS A 84 31.57 29.65 56.53
CA LYS A 84 32.71 30.45 57.00
C LYS A 84 34.01 29.73 56.66
N SER A 85 34.89 30.38 55.89
CA SER A 85 36.22 29.84 55.56
C SER A 85 37.23 30.08 56.68
N GLU A 86 38.35 29.36 56.66
CA GLU A 86 39.45 29.53 57.64
C GLU A 86 40.03 30.95 57.63
N GLY A 87 39.94 31.66 56.50
CA GLY A 87 40.35 33.07 56.38
C GLY A 87 39.30 34.08 56.86
N GLY A 88 38.18 33.63 57.43
CA GLY A 88 37.11 34.49 57.94
C GLY A 88 36.11 35.00 56.89
N GLN A 89 36.23 34.57 55.63
CA GLN A 89 35.26 34.91 54.58
C GLN A 89 33.98 34.10 54.78
N VAL A 90 32.81 34.75 54.67
CA VAL A 90 31.51 34.09 54.78
C VAL A 90 30.80 34.12 53.42
N SER A 91 30.18 33.01 53.04
CA SER A 91 29.43 32.88 51.78
C SER A 91 28.15 32.08 51.98
N LEU A 92 27.08 32.46 51.30
CA LEU A 92 25.83 31.70 51.27
C LEU A 92 25.86 30.73 50.08
N LYS A 93 25.89 29.43 50.36
CA LYS A 93 25.76 28.38 49.35
C LYS A 93 24.33 27.88 49.30
N GLU A 94 23.89 27.48 48.11
CA GLU A 94 22.55 26.93 47.88
C GLU A 94 22.68 25.54 47.28
N SER A 95 21.83 24.63 47.76
CA SER A 95 21.69 23.28 47.23
C SER A 95 20.21 22.88 47.23
N LYS A 96 19.89 21.76 46.57
CA LYS A 96 18.50 21.27 46.49
C LYS A 96 18.01 20.85 47.87
N GLY A 97 16.88 21.41 48.29
CA GLY A 97 16.15 20.96 49.48
C GLY A 97 15.30 19.73 49.19
N ARG A 98 14.71 19.18 50.24
CA ARG A 98 13.81 18.04 50.20
C ARG A 98 12.62 18.29 49.30
N LEU A 99 12.07 19.50 49.33
CA LEU A 99 10.92 19.92 48.52
C LEU A 99 11.30 20.42 47.11
N ALA A 100 12.55 20.22 46.68
CA ALA A 100 12.98 20.56 45.33
C ALA A 100 12.10 19.92 44.25
N ALA A 101 11.77 20.71 43.24
CA ALA A 101 11.07 20.24 42.06
C ALA A 101 11.97 19.32 41.21
N CYS A 102 11.34 18.40 40.48
CA CYS A 102 12.03 17.52 39.56
C CYS A 102 12.36 18.23 38.23
N PRO A 103 13.33 17.70 37.45
CA PRO A 103 13.58 18.18 36.10
C PRO A 103 12.30 18.16 35.27
N GLY A 104 11.88 19.32 34.75
CA GLY A 104 10.59 19.49 34.06
C GLY A 104 9.54 20.29 34.84
N GLY A 105 9.82 20.65 36.10
CA GLY A 105 8.97 21.55 36.90
C GLY A 105 7.93 20.87 37.79
N GLN A 106 7.92 19.54 37.84
CA GLN A 106 7.00 18.74 38.66
C GLN A 106 7.33 18.95 40.14
N LYS A 107 6.28 19.18 40.94
CA LYS A 107 6.42 19.45 42.37
C LYS A 107 6.78 18.18 43.13
N ASN A 108 7.44 18.30 44.28
CA ASN A 108 7.67 17.17 45.18
C ASN A 108 6.33 16.48 45.52
N GLY A 109 6.30 15.15 45.41
CA GLY A 109 5.11 14.31 45.57
C GLY A 109 4.23 14.18 44.32
N GLU A 110 4.46 14.96 43.28
CA GLU A 110 3.67 14.89 42.04
C GLU A 110 3.97 13.60 41.27
N GLU A 111 2.93 12.97 40.74
CA GLU A 111 3.04 11.83 39.83
C GLU A 111 2.64 12.23 38.42
N TRP A 112 3.37 11.72 37.43
CA TRP A 112 3.04 11.92 36.03
C TRP A 112 3.33 10.67 35.21
N GLN A 113 2.74 10.63 34.03
CA GLN A 113 2.97 9.57 33.06
C GLN A 113 3.69 10.14 31.85
N GLU A 114 4.75 9.45 31.45
CA GLU A 114 5.43 9.69 30.17
C GLU A 114 5.40 8.40 29.35
N LYS A 115 4.70 8.45 28.22
CA LYS A 115 4.44 7.27 27.37
C LYS A 115 3.79 6.13 28.17
N SER A 116 4.48 5.01 28.32
CA SER A 116 4.02 3.82 29.05
C SER A 116 4.62 3.70 30.45
N PHE A 117 5.16 4.78 31.01
CA PHE A 117 5.84 4.76 32.30
C PHE A 117 5.30 5.86 33.21
N LYS A 118 5.10 5.52 34.48
CA LYS A 118 4.64 6.41 35.53
C LYS A 118 5.78 6.71 36.48
N PHE A 119 5.92 7.98 36.82
CA PHE A 119 6.98 8.51 37.68
C PHE A 119 6.40 9.31 38.84
N THR A 120 7.20 9.51 39.87
CA THR A 120 6.92 10.42 40.98
C THR A 120 8.14 11.28 41.28
N CYS A 121 7.91 12.53 41.70
CA CYS A 121 8.96 13.40 42.15
C CYS A 121 9.22 13.18 43.64
N ALA A 122 10.35 12.57 43.96
CA ALA A 122 10.74 12.31 45.33
C ALA A 122 11.60 13.43 45.93
N ASP A 123 11.91 13.28 47.21
CA ASP A 123 12.76 14.19 47.98
C ASP A 123 14.06 14.54 47.25
N GLY A 124 14.41 15.84 47.26
CA GLY A 124 15.59 16.36 46.57
C GLY A 124 15.41 16.61 45.07
N GLY A 125 14.16 16.56 44.57
CA GLY A 125 13.86 16.69 43.14
C GLY A 125 14.35 15.49 42.34
N VAL A 126 14.30 14.30 42.94
CA VAL A 126 14.74 13.04 42.33
C VAL A 126 13.56 12.35 41.68
N VAL A 127 13.65 12.12 40.36
CA VAL A 127 12.64 11.36 39.63
C VAL A 127 12.74 9.89 40.01
N LYS A 128 11.64 9.31 40.52
CA LYS A 128 11.52 7.88 40.80
C LYS A 128 10.54 7.21 39.86
N PHE A 129 10.94 6.06 39.34
CA PHE A 129 10.06 5.21 38.55
C PHE A 129 9.06 4.48 39.46
N VAL A 130 7.78 4.49 39.08
CA VAL A 130 6.69 3.94 39.90
C VAL A 130 6.04 2.74 39.23
N ALA A 131 5.72 2.82 37.93
CA ALA A 131 4.95 1.77 37.25
C ALA A 131 5.05 1.82 35.72
N CYS A 132 4.74 0.70 35.07
CA CYS A 132 4.45 0.60 33.65
C CYS A 132 2.94 0.73 33.43
N VAL A 133 2.54 1.40 32.35
CA VAL A 133 1.14 1.66 32.00
C VAL A 133 0.85 1.11 30.59
N GLY A 134 -0.07 0.16 30.51
CA GLY A 134 -0.57 -0.42 29.26
C GLY A 134 -1.43 0.56 28.46
N GLN A 135 -1.62 0.30 27.16
CA GLN A 135 -2.50 1.11 26.31
C GLN A 135 -3.97 1.05 26.76
N ASP A 136 -4.36 -0.02 27.45
CA ASP A 136 -5.67 -0.22 28.06
C ASP A 136 -5.82 0.50 29.42
N GLY A 137 -4.78 1.21 29.88
CA GLY A 137 -4.75 1.89 31.17
C GLY A 137 -4.32 1.01 32.34
N THR A 138 -4.01 -0.27 32.13
CA THR A 138 -3.58 -1.18 33.20
C THR A 138 -2.22 -0.75 33.76
N VAL A 139 -2.10 -0.69 35.09
CA VAL A 139 -0.87 -0.25 35.78
C VAL A 139 -0.17 -1.45 36.44
N ILE A 140 1.12 -1.62 36.13
CA ILE A 140 2.00 -2.62 36.77
C ILE A 140 3.09 -1.89 37.53
N ASN A 141 3.10 -1.98 38.86
CA ASN A 141 4.12 -1.34 39.69
C ASN A 141 5.53 -1.83 39.33
N ALA A 142 6.52 -0.96 39.53
CA ALA A 142 7.92 -1.26 39.31
C ALA A 142 8.35 -2.51 40.11
N GLY A 143 9.04 -3.43 39.45
CA GLY A 143 9.44 -4.73 40.00
C GLY A 143 8.37 -5.83 39.93
N MET A 144 7.13 -5.48 39.58
CA MET A 144 6.02 -6.44 39.58
C MET A 144 5.79 -7.05 38.19
N THR A 145 5.10 -8.19 38.21
CA THR A 145 4.54 -8.84 37.02
C THR A 145 3.02 -8.64 37.02
N GLY A 146 2.44 -8.28 35.88
CA GLY A 146 1.00 -8.10 35.72
C GLY A 146 0.53 -8.43 34.31
N LYS A 147 -0.76 -8.28 34.04
CA LYS A 147 -1.32 -8.55 32.70
C LYS A 147 -1.65 -7.25 31.97
N ILE A 148 -1.14 -7.08 30.75
CA ILE A 148 -1.51 -5.98 29.83
C ILE A 148 -1.97 -6.62 28.52
N GLY A 149 -3.20 -6.31 28.07
CA GLY A 149 -3.74 -6.87 26.83
C GLY A 149 -3.75 -8.40 26.78
N GLY A 150 -3.88 -9.07 27.93
CA GLY A 150 -3.88 -10.54 28.04
C GLY A 150 -2.49 -11.19 28.16
N PHE A 151 -1.40 -10.43 28.01
CA PHE A 151 -0.03 -10.91 28.16
C PHE A 151 0.50 -10.68 29.56
N GLU A 152 1.24 -11.64 30.09
CA GLU A 152 1.94 -11.50 31.37
C GLU A 152 3.27 -10.76 31.15
N VAL A 153 3.43 -9.63 31.84
CA VAL A 153 4.47 -8.64 31.58
C VAL A 153 5.15 -8.25 32.88
N LYS A 154 6.49 -8.27 32.88
CA LYS A 154 7.36 -7.76 33.95
C LYS A 154 7.71 -6.30 33.70
N CYS A 155 7.49 -5.47 34.70
CA CYS A 155 7.84 -4.06 34.68
C CYS A 155 9.11 -3.84 35.51
N LEU A 156 10.25 -3.58 34.88
CA LEU A 156 11.55 -3.57 35.57
C LEU A 156 12.32 -2.28 35.32
N GLN A 157 13.03 -1.83 36.35
CA GLN A 157 14.07 -0.81 36.23
C GLN A 157 15.43 -1.48 36.45
N HIS A 158 16.30 -1.35 35.47
CA HIS A 158 17.66 -1.91 35.49
C HIS A 158 18.59 -0.99 36.28
N ALA A 159 19.71 -1.53 36.77
CA ALA A 159 20.70 -0.78 37.54
C ALA A 159 21.28 0.44 36.79
N ASN A 160 21.26 0.41 35.46
CA ASN A 160 21.69 1.53 34.60
C ASN A 160 20.61 2.61 34.41
N GLY A 161 19.46 2.50 35.09
CA GLY A 161 18.33 3.42 34.97
C GLY A 161 17.36 3.12 33.81
N THR A 162 17.68 2.15 32.94
CA THR A 162 16.77 1.77 31.84
C THR A 162 15.51 1.11 32.38
N ILE A 163 14.35 1.47 31.85
CA ILE A 163 13.07 0.87 32.21
C ILE A 163 12.63 -0.06 31.08
N THR A 164 12.30 -1.30 31.40
CA THR A 164 11.79 -2.27 30.42
C THR A 164 10.42 -2.82 30.84
N MET A 165 9.61 -3.03 29.83
CA MET A 165 8.35 -3.75 29.91
C MET A 165 8.52 -5.00 29.04
N GLN A 166 8.75 -6.15 29.66
CA GLN A 166 9.13 -7.38 28.96
C GLN A 166 8.16 -8.51 29.28
N ALA A 167 7.95 -9.43 28.34
CA ALA A 167 7.15 -10.63 28.60
C ALA A 167 7.72 -11.39 29.82
N ALA A 168 6.85 -11.82 30.72
CA ALA A 168 7.25 -12.51 31.95
C ALA A 168 7.85 -13.90 31.67
N ASN A 169 7.34 -14.53 30.61
CA ASN A 169 7.66 -15.88 30.15
C ASN A 169 8.29 -15.85 28.75
N ASP A 170 8.97 -16.95 28.39
CA ASP A 170 9.55 -17.13 27.07
C ASP A 170 8.48 -17.00 25.96
N PRO A 171 8.74 -16.27 24.86
CA PRO A 171 7.77 -16.10 23.78
C PRO A 171 7.20 -17.40 23.22
N LYS A 172 7.95 -18.51 23.26
CA LYS A 172 7.53 -19.83 22.78
C LYS A 172 6.72 -20.63 23.80
N SER A 173 6.68 -20.19 25.05
CA SER A 173 5.89 -20.84 26.11
C SER A 173 4.39 -20.56 26.01
N TYR A 174 3.99 -19.56 25.22
CA TYR A 174 2.59 -19.18 25.05
C TYR A 174 1.86 -20.12 24.10
N GLU A 175 0.69 -20.60 24.52
CA GLU A 175 -0.21 -21.43 23.71
C GLU A 175 -1.23 -20.57 22.97
N CYS A 176 -1.55 -20.94 21.72
CA CYS A 176 -2.63 -20.32 20.95
C CYS A 176 -3.96 -20.97 21.32
N LYS A 177 -4.98 -20.15 21.58
CA LYS A 177 -6.35 -20.64 21.78
C LYS A 177 -7.09 -20.64 20.44
N ALA A 178 -7.42 -21.83 19.94
CA ALA A 178 -8.23 -21.98 18.74
C ALA A 178 -9.70 -21.63 19.02
N LYS A 179 -10.48 -21.35 17.96
CA LYS A 179 -11.92 -21.02 18.09
C LYS A 179 -12.76 -22.13 18.72
N ASP A 180 -12.34 -23.38 18.61
CA ASP A 180 -12.97 -24.53 19.27
C ASP A 180 -12.67 -24.60 20.79
N GLY A 181 -11.84 -23.68 21.30
CA GLY A 181 -11.42 -23.62 22.70
C GLY A 181 -10.17 -24.43 23.01
N SER A 182 -9.64 -25.21 22.05
CA SER A 182 -8.43 -26.01 22.26
C SER A 182 -7.17 -25.14 22.32
N SER A 183 -6.21 -25.55 23.15
CA SER A 183 -4.89 -24.94 23.23
C SER A 183 -3.92 -25.60 22.25
N LYS A 184 -3.10 -24.80 21.59
CA LYS A 184 -2.10 -25.21 20.60
C LYS A 184 -0.72 -24.74 21.00
N LYS A 185 0.27 -25.63 21.01
CA LYS A 185 1.63 -25.28 21.40
C LYS A 185 2.31 -24.46 20.31
N ASN A 186 3.31 -23.66 20.67
CA ASN A 186 4.14 -22.95 19.71
C ASN A 186 4.73 -23.92 18.66
N GLY A 187 4.59 -23.58 17.39
CA GLY A 187 4.97 -24.40 16.24
C GLY A 187 3.89 -25.37 15.74
N GLU A 188 2.84 -25.64 16.52
CA GLU A 188 1.77 -26.56 16.13
C GLU A 188 0.87 -25.94 15.05
N GLU A 189 0.54 -26.74 14.03
CA GLU A 189 -0.44 -26.38 13.00
C GLU A 189 -1.82 -26.97 13.33
N TYR A 190 -2.86 -26.19 13.07
CA TYR A 190 -4.24 -26.55 13.35
C TYR A 190 -5.19 -25.95 12.32
N VAL A 191 -6.31 -26.62 12.08
CA VAL A 191 -7.33 -26.19 11.13
C VAL A 191 -8.39 -25.36 11.86
N GLU A 192 -8.73 -24.21 11.29
CA GLU A 192 -9.81 -23.35 11.76
C GLU A 192 -10.70 -22.93 10.59
N GLY A 193 -11.83 -23.62 10.43
CA GLY A 193 -12.66 -23.51 9.24
C GLY A 193 -11.91 -24.03 8.00
N ASN A 194 -11.80 -23.18 6.97
CA ASN A 194 -11.08 -23.52 5.73
C ASN A 194 -9.61 -23.07 5.74
N PHE A 195 -9.06 -22.69 6.90
CA PHE A 195 -7.70 -22.18 7.02
C PHE A 195 -6.84 -23.04 7.92
N VAL A 196 -5.59 -23.27 7.51
CA VAL A 196 -4.57 -23.86 8.37
C VAL A 196 -3.81 -22.74 9.04
N ARG A 197 -3.81 -22.72 10.37
CA ARG A 197 -3.06 -21.80 11.20
C ARG A 197 -1.87 -22.50 11.83
N LYS A 198 -0.80 -21.77 12.07
CA LYS A 198 0.35 -22.18 12.86
C LYS A 198 0.44 -21.29 14.09
N CYS A 199 0.64 -21.89 15.26
CA CYS A 199 0.90 -21.12 16.47
C CYS A 199 2.33 -20.56 16.44
N GLU A 200 2.47 -19.24 16.46
CA GLU A 200 3.76 -18.55 16.53
C GLU A 200 4.01 -18.01 17.96
N ASP A 201 5.10 -17.28 18.12
CA ASP A 201 5.52 -16.70 19.39
C ASP A 201 4.42 -15.80 19.96
N TYR A 202 4.37 -15.73 21.29
CA TYR A 202 3.35 -15.01 22.04
C TYR A 202 1.92 -15.54 21.80
N GLY A 203 1.76 -16.82 21.44
CA GLY A 203 0.45 -17.44 21.29
C GLY A 203 -0.37 -16.87 20.11
N GLN A 204 0.31 -16.32 19.10
CA GLN A 204 -0.34 -15.75 17.92
C GLN A 204 -0.56 -16.81 16.85
N GLY A 205 -1.82 -17.09 16.49
CA GLY A 205 -2.11 -17.97 15.36
C GLY A 205 -1.93 -17.23 14.03
N LYS A 206 -1.13 -17.76 13.11
CA LYS A 206 -0.94 -17.21 11.76
C LYS A 206 -1.45 -18.17 10.70
N ILE A 207 -2.20 -17.66 9.72
CA ILE A 207 -2.66 -18.47 8.59
C ILE A 207 -1.45 -18.81 7.70
N VAL A 208 -1.19 -20.10 7.52
CA VAL A 208 -0.12 -20.64 6.66
C VAL A 208 -0.66 -21.25 5.35
N GLY A 209 -1.96 -21.53 5.28
CA GLY A 209 -2.60 -22.05 4.07
C GLY A 209 -4.10 -22.26 4.24
N CYS A 210 -4.69 -22.99 3.30
CA CYS A 210 -6.09 -23.37 3.33
C CYS A 210 -6.25 -24.89 3.44
N PHE A 211 -7.35 -25.30 4.06
CA PHE A 211 -7.75 -26.70 4.24
C PHE A 211 -8.99 -27.00 3.40
N ALA A 212 -9.00 -28.16 2.77
CA ALA A 212 -10.17 -28.71 2.10
C ALA A 212 -10.23 -30.21 2.39
N GLU A 213 -11.39 -30.75 2.78
CA GLU A 213 -11.52 -32.16 3.21
C GLU A 213 -11.03 -33.17 2.16
N THR A 214 -11.16 -32.84 0.87
CA THR A 214 -10.72 -33.70 -0.23
C THR A 214 -9.23 -33.54 -0.58
N VAL A 215 -8.51 -32.62 0.05
CA VAL A 215 -7.09 -32.37 -0.16
C VAL A 215 -6.34 -32.79 1.10
N LYS A 216 -5.47 -33.80 0.97
CA LYS A 216 -4.73 -34.35 2.11
C LYS A 216 -3.75 -33.35 2.74
N ASP A 217 -3.14 -32.50 1.91
CA ASP A 217 -2.11 -31.54 2.32
C ASP A 217 -2.64 -30.11 2.37
N THR A 218 -1.99 -29.26 3.15
CA THR A 218 -2.28 -27.82 3.22
C THR A 218 -2.09 -27.16 1.85
N ILE A 219 -3.12 -26.46 1.37
CA ILE A 219 -3.04 -25.66 0.14
C ILE A 219 -2.25 -24.38 0.47
N PRO A 220 -1.07 -24.15 -0.14
CA PRO A 220 -0.29 -22.95 0.17
C PRO A 220 -1.03 -21.67 -0.25
N ILE A 221 -0.74 -20.56 0.44
CA ILE A 221 -1.30 -19.26 0.11
C ILE A 221 -0.95 -18.87 -1.33
N ASN A 222 -1.90 -18.28 -2.06
CA ASN A 222 -1.81 -17.90 -3.47
C ASN A 222 -1.58 -19.07 -4.43
N LYS A 223 -2.06 -20.26 -4.05
CA LYS A 223 -2.04 -21.46 -4.89
C LYS A 223 -3.44 -22.04 -5.04
N ASN A 224 -3.60 -22.79 -6.14
CA ASN A 224 -4.80 -23.54 -6.45
C ASN A 224 -4.44 -25.02 -6.55
N VAL A 225 -5.34 -25.89 -6.08
CA VAL A 225 -5.22 -27.35 -6.18
C VAL A 225 -6.50 -27.90 -6.78
N THR A 226 -6.40 -28.80 -7.75
CA THR A 226 -7.54 -29.45 -8.40
C THR A 226 -7.58 -30.92 -8.01
N VAL A 227 -8.71 -31.37 -7.48
CA VAL A 227 -8.99 -32.78 -7.16
C VAL A 227 -10.29 -33.18 -7.83
N GLY A 228 -10.22 -34.08 -8.81
CA GLY A 228 -11.36 -34.45 -9.65
C GLY A 228 -11.84 -33.27 -10.50
N GLU A 229 -13.13 -32.95 -10.42
CA GLU A 229 -13.76 -31.82 -11.12
C GLU A 229 -13.75 -30.52 -10.29
N VAL A 230 -13.12 -30.53 -9.11
CA VAL A 230 -13.17 -29.40 -8.17
C VAL A 230 -11.79 -28.74 -8.05
N THR A 231 -11.72 -27.43 -8.28
CA THR A 231 -10.53 -26.62 -8.04
C THR A 231 -10.73 -25.78 -6.77
N TYR A 232 -9.83 -25.92 -5.82
CA TYR A 232 -9.75 -25.11 -4.60
C TYR A 232 -8.70 -24.02 -4.79
N SER A 233 -9.01 -22.81 -4.35
CA SER A 233 -8.11 -21.65 -4.42
C SER A 233 -7.93 -21.02 -3.06
N CYS A 234 -6.68 -20.90 -2.62
CA CYS A 234 -6.29 -20.19 -1.42
C CYS A 234 -5.59 -18.89 -1.85
N SER A 235 -6.11 -17.73 -1.47
CA SER A 235 -5.53 -16.44 -1.85
C SER A 235 -5.45 -15.47 -0.68
N LYS A 236 -4.46 -14.59 -0.74
CA LYS A 236 -4.26 -13.49 0.20
C LYS A 236 -4.12 -12.18 -0.58
N ASP A 237 -4.97 -11.21 -0.24
CA ASP A 237 -4.93 -9.85 -0.75
C ASP A 237 -4.83 -8.87 0.42
N GLY A 238 -3.67 -8.26 0.59
CA GLY A 238 -3.34 -7.46 1.78
C GLY A 238 -3.48 -8.28 3.07
N SER A 239 -4.37 -7.84 3.96
CA SER A 239 -4.70 -8.51 5.23
C SER A 239 -5.82 -9.55 5.10
N ASN A 240 -6.47 -9.65 3.94
CA ASN A 240 -7.63 -10.52 3.73
C ASN A 240 -7.21 -11.86 3.13
N TYR A 241 -7.72 -12.95 3.72
CA TYR A 241 -7.53 -14.31 3.24
C TYR A 241 -8.84 -14.82 2.67
N SER A 242 -8.79 -15.51 1.53
CA SER A 242 -9.97 -16.10 0.91
C SER A 242 -9.72 -17.53 0.45
N PHE A 243 -10.72 -18.38 0.69
CA PHE A 243 -10.79 -19.75 0.21
C PHE A 243 -12.00 -19.87 -0.72
N LYS A 244 -11.78 -20.34 -1.95
CA LYS A 244 -12.82 -20.49 -2.97
C LYS A 244 -12.79 -21.89 -3.57
N THR A 245 -13.97 -22.42 -3.87
CA THR A 245 -14.15 -23.72 -4.51
C THR A 245 -14.83 -23.51 -5.86
N PHE A 246 -14.28 -24.11 -6.90
CA PHE A 246 -14.77 -24.02 -8.27
C PHE A 246 -15.10 -25.43 -8.78
N ASN A 247 -16.35 -25.68 -9.13
CA ASN A 247 -16.74 -26.90 -9.84
C ASN A 247 -16.56 -26.68 -11.34
N GLN A 248 -15.73 -27.50 -11.98
CA GLN A 248 -15.65 -27.60 -13.42
C GLN A 248 -16.87 -28.39 -13.91
N LYS A 249 -18.05 -27.77 -13.94
CA LYS A 249 -19.14 -28.31 -14.78
C LYS A 249 -18.60 -28.37 -16.20
N LYS A 250 -18.59 -29.56 -16.81
CA LYS A 250 -18.25 -29.76 -18.22
C LYS A 250 -18.94 -28.66 -19.03
N PRO A 251 -18.20 -27.83 -19.77
CA PRO A 251 -18.85 -26.78 -20.54
C PRO A 251 -19.74 -27.47 -21.58
N VAL A 252 -21.04 -27.18 -21.54
CA VAL A 252 -21.93 -27.44 -22.67
C VAL A 252 -21.53 -26.40 -23.72
N VAL A 253 -20.58 -26.76 -24.57
CA VAL A 253 -20.08 -25.89 -25.64
C VAL A 253 -21.00 -26.08 -26.83
N TYR A 254 -21.86 -25.10 -27.09
CA TYR A 254 -22.48 -24.93 -28.40
C TYR A 254 -21.41 -24.40 -29.35
N ALA A 255 -20.65 -25.29 -29.97
CA ALA A 255 -19.75 -24.92 -31.05
C ALA A 255 -20.59 -24.66 -32.31
N MET A 256 -20.89 -23.40 -32.58
CA MET A 256 -21.69 -22.96 -33.73
C MET A 256 -20.87 -21.99 -34.58
N CYS A 257 -21.03 -22.05 -35.89
CA CYS A 257 -20.53 -21.02 -36.80
C CYS A 257 -21.54 -19.89 -36.93
N ALA A 258 -21.07 -18.65 -37.08
CA ALA A 258 -21.93 -17.50 -37.33
C ALA A 258 -21.66 -16.92 -38.73
N HIS A 259 -22.72 -16.71 -39.52
CA HIS A 259 -22.65 -16.05 -40.83
C HIS A 259 -23.92 -15.21 -41.05
N ASP A 260 -23.77 -13.95 -41.48
CA ASP A 260 -24.88 -13.01 -41.70
C ASP A 260 -25.93 -12.97 -40.57
N GLY A 261 -25.47 -13.01 -39.31
CA GLY A 261 -26.33 -12.96 -38.13
C GLY A 261 -27.09 -14.26 -37.81
N LYS A 262 -26.89 -15.33 -38.59
CA LYS A 262 -27.45 -16.67 -38.32
C LYS A 262 -26.40 -17.59 -37.71
N GLN A 263 -26.84 -18.53 -36.88
CA GLN A 263 -26.02 -19.55 -36.25
C GLN A 263 -26.24 -20.90 -36.92
N TYR A 264 -25.16 -21.65 -37.11
CA TYR A 264 -25.14 -22.93 -37.80
C TYR A 264 -24.47 -23.97 -36.92
N GLU A 265 -25.11 -25.13 -36.78
CA GLU A 265 -24.55 -26.27 -36.04
C GLU A 265 -23.41 -26.92 -36.83
N ASN A 266 -22.51 -27.61 -36.13
CA ASN A 266 -21.42 -28.36 -36.76
C ASN A 266 -21.95 -29.33 -37.82
N GLY A 267 -21.38 -29.27 -39.02
CA GLY A 267 -21.78 -30.08 -40.17
C GLY A 267 -22.85 -29.44 -41.06
N THR A 268 -23.53 -28.38 -40.60
CA THR A 268 -24.56 -27.69 -41.39
C THR A 268 -23.95 -27.09 -42.65
N THR A 269 -24.61 -27.28 -43.80
CA THR A 269 -24.24 -26.64 -45.07
C THR A 269 -25.30 -25.62 -45.48
N PHE A 270 -24.87 -24.50 -46.03
CA PHE A 270 -25.76 -23.41 -46.44
C PHE A 270 -25.17 -22.61 -47.60
N LEU A 271 -26.00 -21.80 -48.26
CA LEU A 271 -25.56 -20.90 -49.33
C LEU A 271 -25.21 -19.53 -48.74
N ALA A 272 -23.99 -19.07 -49.01
CA ALA A 272 -23.51 -17.76 -48.64
C ALA A 272 -23.41 -16.89 -49.89
N GLN A 273 -23.99 -15.68 -49.81
CA GLN A 273 -23.90 -14.63 -50.85
C GLN A 273 -24.32 -15.08 -52.27
N GLY A 274 -25.09 -16.16 -52.39
CA GLY A 274 -25.59 -16.68 -53.67
C GLY A 274 -24.55 -17.38 -54.56
N SER A 275 -23.27 -17.41 -54.17
CA SER A 275 -22.18 -17.93 -55.02
C SER A 275 -21.33 -19.00 -54.36
N PHE A 276 -21.51 -19.28 -53.07
CA PHE A 276 -20.70 -20.25 -52.33
C PHE A 276 -21.56 -21.15 -51.47
N ARG A 277 -21.31 -22.46 -51.51
CA ARG A 277 -21.82 -23.38 -50.49
C ARG A 277 -20.80 -23.45 -49.36
N MET A 278 -21.22 -23.10 -48.14
CA MET A 278 -20.38 -23.17 -46.95
C MET A 278 -20.79 -24.33 -46.05
N LYS A 279 -19.85 -24.83 -45.25
CA LYS A 279 -20.05 -25.83 -44.21
C LYS A 279 -19.49 -25.32 -42.89
N CYS A 280 -20.25 -25.47 -41.81
CA CYS A 280 -19.74 -25.23 -40.47
C CYS A 280 -18.90 -26.42 -40.01
N VAL A 281 -17.65 -26.20 -39.61
CA VAL A 281 -16.75 -27.24 -39.11
C VAL A 281 -16.24 -26.86 -37.74
N THR A 282 -16.48 -27.72 -36.75
CA THR A 282 -15.99 -27.57 -35.39
C THR A 282 -14.83 -28.53 -35.11
N PHE A 283 -13.72 -27.99 -34.63
CA PHE A 283 -12.54 -28.75 -34.23
C PHE A 283 -12.58 -29.19 -32.76
N LYS A 284 -11.77 -30.20 -32.40
CA LYS A 284 -11.67 -30.75 -31.03
C LYS A 284 -11.25 -29.72 -29.96
N ASN A 285 -10.61 -28.63 -30.36
CA ASN A 285 -10.24 -27.49 -29.50
C ASN A 285 -11.38 -26.47 -29.34
N LEU A 286 -12.61 -26.79 -29.79
CA LEU A 286 -13.81 -25.97 -29.68
C LEU A 286 -13.79 -24.68 -30.51
N THR A 287 -12.92 -24.59 -31.52
CA THR A 287 -13.02 -23.54 -32.55
C THR A 287 -13.90 -24.02 -33.70
N SER A 288 -14.83 -23.17 -34.13
CA SER A 288 -15.67 -23.40 -35.30
C SER A 288 -15.24 -22.48 -36.44
N ILE A 289 -15.07 -23.02 -37.64
CA ILE A 289 -14.78 -22.25 -38.87
C ILE A 289 -15.80 -22.55 -39.94
N LEU A 290 -15.98 -21.61 -40.88
CA LEU A 290 -16.72 -21.84 -42.10
C LEU A 290 -15.76 -22.29 -43.20
N GLU A 291 -16.04 -23.44 -43.78
CA GLU A 291 -15.32 -23.99 -44.92
C GLU A 291 -16.15 -23.80 -46.18
N VAL A 292 -15.55 -23.34 -47.29
CA VAL A 292 -16.24 -23.34 -48.58
C VAL A 292 -16.15 -24.74 -49.17
N VAL A 293 -17.28 -25.29 -49.60
CA VAL A 293 -17.41 -26.65 -50.15
C VAL A 293 -17.40 -26.61 -51.68
N SER A 294 -18.08 -25.63 -52.27
CA SER A 294 -18.27 -25.49 -53.72
C SER A 294 -18.66 -24.06 -54.08
N CYS A 295 -18.48 -23.71 -55.36
CA CYS A 295 -18.98 -22.47 -55.95
C CYS A 295 -20.30 -22.72 -56.68
N ILE A 296 -21.15 -21.71 -56.81
CA ILE A 296 -22.42 -21.80 -57.53
C ILE A 296 -22.46 -20.74 -58.62
N THR A 297 -22.73 -21.16 -59.86
CA THR A 297 -22.86 -20.25 -61.01
C THR A 297 -24.15 -19.42 -60.93
N PRO A 298 -24.28 -18.34 -61.72
CA PRO A 298 -25.53 -17.58 -61.81
C PRO A 298 -26.77 -18.41 -62.21
N ALA A 299 -26.59 -19.51 -62.96
CA ALA A 299 -27.69 -20.45 -63.26
C ALA A 299 -27.94 -21.51 -62.16
N GLY A 300 -27.22 -21.45 -61.04
CA GLY A 300 -27.37 -22.38 -59.93
C GLY A 300 -26.59 -23.69 -60.07
N ILE A 301 -25.63 -23.78 -61.00
CA ILE A 301 -24.81 -24.98 -61.19
C ILE A 301 -23.73 -25.01 -60.12
N GLU A 302 -23.63 -26.13 -59.41
CA GLU A 302 -22.64 -26.32 -58.35
C GLU A 302 -21.32 -26.84 -58.95
N ILE A 303 -20.23 -26.11 -58.71
CA ILE A 303 -18.87 -26.42 -59.16
C ILE A 303 -18.03 -26.82 -57.94
N PRO A 304 -17.53 -28.06 -57.86
CA PRO A 304 -16.58 -28.45 -56.83
C PRO A 304 -15.31 -27.60 -56.89
N ILE A 305 -14.68 -27.36 -55.73
CA ILE A 305 -13.39 -26.68 -55.69
C ILE A 305 -12.35 -27.44 -56.54
N GLY A 306 -11.60 -26.70 -57.36
CA GLY A 306 -10.64 -27.22 -58.34
C GLY A 306 -11.26 -27.65 -59.68
N SER A 307 -12.58 -27.47 -59.86
CA SER A 307 -13.28 -27.82 -61.10
C SER A 307 -13.71 -26.59 -61.89
N GLN A 308 -14.06 -26.81 -63.15
CA GLN A 308 -14.64 -25.81 -64.05
C GLN A 308 -15.88 -26.36 -64.77
N VAL A 309 -16.81 -25.47 -65.10
CA VAL A 309 -17.99 -25.79 -65.91
C VAL A 309 -18.18 -24.73 -66.99
N GLU A 310 -18.59 -25.13 -68.18
CA GLU A 310 -18.97 -24.21 -69.24
C GLU A 310 -20.48 -23.97 -69.17
N GLU A 311 -20.88 -22.72 -69.03
CA GLU A 311 -22.27 -22.29 -69.01
C GLU A 311 -22.45 -21.21 -70.09
N ARG A 312 -23.17 -21.57 -71.16
CA ARG A 312 -23.29 -20.77 -72.40
C ARG A 312 -21.89 -20.52 -73.01
N ASP A 313 -21.49 -19.25 -73.12
CA ASP A 313 -20.24 -18.81 -73.75
C ASP A 313 -19.16 -18.47 -72.70
N LYS A 314 -19.37 -18.88 -71.44
CA LYS A 314 -18.47 -18.58 -70.32
C LYS A 314 -18.05 -19.86 -69.61
N MET A 315 -16.75 -19.98 -69.35
CA MET A 315 -16.18 -21.01 -68.50
C MET A 315 -16.04 -20.46 -67.08
N PHE A 316 -16.69 -21.13 -66.13
CA PHE A 316 -16.63 -20.81 -64.71
C PHE A 316 -15.67 -21.77 -64.02
N GLU A 317 -14.71 -21.25 -63.28
CA GLU A 317 -13.73 -22.04 -62.51
C GLU A 317 -13.84 -21.71 -61.02
N CYS A 318 -13.89 -22.74 -60.17
CA CYS A 318 -13.88 -22.61 -58.71
C CYS A 318 -12.48 -22.94 -58.18
N THR A 319 -11.63 -21.94 -57.91
CA THR A 319 -10.23 -22.17 -57.50
C THR A 319 -10.05 -22.31 -55.98
N ALA A 320 -9.20 -23.24 -55.54
CA ALA A 320 -8.82 -23.42 -54.13
C ALA A 320 -7.90 -22.27 -53.65
N GLY A 321 -8.16 -21.70 -52.46
CA GLY A 321 -7.42 -20.56 -51.90
C GLY A 321 -8.37 -19.50 -51.31
N ASN A 322 -8.18 -18.22 -51.67
CA ASN A 322 -9.27 -17.23 -51.59
C ASN A 322 -10.32 -17.65 -52.61
N VAL A 323 -11.25 -18.52 -52.20
CA VAL A 323 -12.20 -19.17 -53.10
C VAL A 323 -12.92 -18.11 -53.91
N THR A 324 -12.71 -18.15 -55.21
CA THR A 324 -13.22 -17.17 -56.16
C THR A 324 -13.83 -17.93 -57.33
N LEU A 325 -15.01 -17.49 -57.75
CA LEU A 325 -15.63 -17.92 -58.99
C LEU A 325 -15.07 -17.04 -60.11
N LYS A 326 -14.18 -17.59 -60.92
CA LYS A 326 -13.63 -16.88 -62.08
C LYS A 326 -14.46 -17.21 -63.32
N SER A 327 -14.76 -16.20 -64.14
CA SER A 327 -15.39 -16.41 -65.44
C SER A 327 -14.42 -16.01 -66.56
N SER A 328 -14.16 -16.92 -67.50
CA SER A 328 -13.41 -16.69 -68.73
C SER A 328 -14.28 -16.99 -69.97
N PRO A 329 -13.93 -16.48 -71.16
CA PRO A 329 -14.60 -16.87 -72.41
C PRO A 329 -14.50 -18.38 -72.66
N GLY A 330 -15.60 -19.01 -73.10
CA GLY A 330 -15.70 -20.45 -73.39
C GLY A 330 -14.90 -20.92 -74.61
N ARG A 331 -14.77 -22.23 -74.79
CA ARG A 331 -13.86 -22.84 -75.80
C ARG A 331 -14.32 -22.69 -77.25
N SER A 332 -15.50 -22.13 -77.51
CA SER A 332 -16.03 -21.89 -78.87
C SER A 332 -15.78 -20.47 -79.40
N GLY A 333 -15.14 -19.58 -78.64
CA GLY A 333 -14.70 -18.26 -79.12
C GLY A 333 -13.18 -18.21 -79.33
N GLN A 334 -12.74 -18.15 -80.59
CA GLN A 334 -11.32 -17.99 -80.95
C GLN A 334 -10.72 -16.69 -80.38
N CYS A 335 -9.72 -16.76 -79.52
CA CYS A 335 -8.72 -15.70 -79.35
C CYS A 335 -7.30 -16.32 -79.42
N ARG A 336 -6.46 -15.78 -80.31
CA ARG A 336 -5.09 -16.22 -80.64
C ARG A 336 -4.06 -15.39 -79.86
N GLY A 337 -3.05 -16.02 -79.23
CA GLY A 337 -1.72 -15.42 -78.98
C GLY A 337 -1.23 -15.29 -77.54
N ILE A 338 0.10 -15.31 -77.36
CA ILE A 338 0.85 -14.98 -76.13
C ILE A 338 1.35 -13.54 -76.29
N TYR A 339 1.07 -12.66 -75.31
CA TYR A 339 1.47 -11.24 -75.33
C TYR A 339 2.34 -10.88 -74.12
N ASN A 340 3.34 -10.03 -74.32
CA ASN A 340 4.22 -9.49 -73.28
C ASN A 340 3.63 -8.23 -72.64
N VAL A 341 4.09 -7.89 -71.43
CA VAL A 341 3.69 -6.66 -70.73
C VAL A 341 4.13 -5.44 -71.53
N GLY A 342 3.18 -4.60 -71.91
CA GLY A 342 3.38 -3.45 -72.79
C GLY A 342 2.83 -3.64 -74.21
N ASP A 343 2.49 -4.87 -74.61
CA ASP A 343 1.95 -5.13 -75.94
C ASP A 343 0.55 -4.51 -76.10
N GLU A 344 0.32 -3.89 -77.27
CA GLU A 344 -0.97 -3.37 -77.67
C GLU A 344 -1.53 -4.16 -78.85
N TRP A 345 -2.80 -4.53 -78.79
CA TRP A 345 -3.51 -5.13 -79.93
C TRP A 345 -4.92 -4.57 -80.04
N VAL A 346 -5.51 -4.73 -81.22
CA VAL A 346 -6.89 -4.33 -81.49
C VAL A 346 -7.72 -5.59 -81.55
N ASP A 347 -8.75 -5.64 -80.71
CA ASP A 347 -9.78 -6.67 -80.75
C ASP A 347 -11.10 -5.99 -81.07
N ASP A 348 -11.68 -6.37 -82.21
CA ASP A 348 -12.75 -5.66 -82.91
C ASP A 348 -12.51 -4.14 -83.07
N GLN A 349 -13.17 -3.31 -82.26
CA GLN A 349 -13.15 -1.84 -82.34
C GLN A 349 -12.36 -1.15 -81.22
N PHE A 350 -11.68 -1.93 -80.35
CA PHE A 350 -10.96 -1.38 -79.19
C PHE A 350 -9.47 -1.70 -79.25
N LYS A 351 -8.63 -0.71 -78.94
CA LYS A 351 -7.20 -0.89 -78.74
C LYS A 351 -6.93 -1.22 -77.26
N LEU A 352 -6.41 -2.41 -77.00
CA LEU A 352 -6.12 -2.95 -75.67
C LEU A 352 -4.60 -2.99 -75.43
N ARG A 353 -4.16 -2.84 -74.18
CA ARG A 353 -2.74 -2.91 -73.75
C ARG A 353 -2.57 -3.88 -72.58
N CYS A 354 -1.58 -4.76 -72.63
CA CYS A 354 -1.21 -5.64 -71.51
C CYS A 354 -0.46 -4.87 -70.40
N ALA A 355 -0.96 -4.88 -69.15
CA ALA A 355 -0.34 -4.21 -67.99
C ALA A 355 -0.24 -5.14 -66.76
N PRO A 356 0.79 -5.01 -65.90
CA PRO A 356 1.00 -5.90 -64.75
C PRO A 356 0.09 -5.54 -63.56
N TYR A 357 -0.32 -6.56 -62.81
CA TYR A 357 -1.19 -6.45 -61.63
C TYR A 357 -0.58 -5.54 -60.54
N GLY A 358 -1.27 -4.44 -60.24
CA GLY A 358 -1.20 -3.69 -58.98
C GLY A 358 0.11 -2.99 -58.62
N LYS A 359 0.42 -1.84 -59.24
CA LYS A 359 1.45 -0.90 -58.73
C LYS A 359 0.98 -0.30 -57.39
N ILE A 360 1.81 -0.37 -56.33
CA ILE A 360 1.76 0.57 -55.21
C ILE A 360 2.68 1.73 -55.59
N PRO A 361 2.15 2.92 -55.94
CA PRO A 361 2.97 4.09 -56.28
C PRO A 361 3.95 4.43 -55.15
N LEU A 362 5.13 4.94 -55.53
CA LEU A 362 6.12 5.43 -54.57
C LEU A 362 5.48 6.54 -53.72
N GLY A 363 5.44 6.36 -52.40
CA GLY A 363 4.77 7.27 -51.46
C GLY A 363 3.30 6.97 -51.15
N GLU A 364 2.69 5.95 -51.76
CA GLU A 364 1.35 5.47 -51.39
C GLU A 364 1.42 4.21 -50.53
N ALA A 365 0.53 4.12 -49.54
CA ALA A 365 0.34 2.93 -48.72
C ALA A 365 -0.89 2.13 -49.20
N ARG A 366 -0.77 0.81 -49.34
CA ARG A 366 -1.90 -0.09 -49.61
C ARG A 366 -1.99 -1.23 -48.61
N ARG A 367 -3.21 -1.60 -48.23
CA ARG A 367 -3.48 -2.80 -47.44
C ARG A 367 -3.09 -4.05 -48.22
N VAL A 368 -2.36 -4.93 -47.56
CA VAL A 368 -2.13 -6.29 -48.06
C VAL A 368 -3.10 -7.26 -47.37
N PRO A 369 -3.37 -8.44 -47.96
CA PRO A 369 -4.30 -9.43 -47.39
C PRO A 369 -3.99 -9.87 -45.95
N ALA A 370 -2.75 -9.70 -45.50
CA ALA A 370 -2.32 -9.98 -44.13
C ALA A 370 -2.76 -8.91 -43.10
N GLY A 371 -3.51 -7.88 -43.52
CA GLY A 371 -4.19 -6.93 -42.63
C GLY A 371 -3.37 -5.71 -42.19
N TYR A 372 -2.08 -5.63 -42.54
CA TYR A 372 -1.27 -4.42 -42.40
C TYR A 372 -1.15 -3.67 -43.73
N ALA A 373 -0.71 -2.42 -43.69
CA ALA A 373 -0.45 -1.63 -44.89
C ALA A 373 1.04 -1.59 -45.21
N MET A 374 1.36 -1.72 -46.50
CA MET A 374 2.71 -1.58 -47.03
C MET A 374 2.78 -0.31 -47.88
N GLU A 375 3.88 0.43 -47.75
CA GLU A 375 4.19 1.58 -48.59
C GLU A 375 5.52 1.36 -49.30
N CYS A 376 5.62 1.87 -50.53
CA CYS A 376 6.88 1.97 -51.25
C CYS A 376 7.59 3.27 -50.85
N VAL A 377 8.79 3.19 -50.31
CA VAL A 377 9.63 4.35 -49.94
C VAL A 377 11.01 4.31 -50.61
N MET A 378 11.69 5.46 -50.67
CA MET A 378 13.09 5.54 -51.03
C MET A 378 13.96 5.47 -49.77
N ILE A 379 14.86 4.49 -49.71
CA ILE A 379 15.88 4.37 -48.66
C ILE A 379 17.24 4.36 -49.35
N ASP A 380 18.07 5.37 -49.08
CA ASP A 380 19.42 5.52 -49.65
C ASP A 380 19.48 5.40 -51.18
N GLY A 381 18.50 6.01 -51.87
CA GLY A 381 18.43 5.99 -53.34
C GLY A 381 17.83 4.72 -53.95
N ASN A 382 17.43 3.74 -53.13
CA ASN A 382 16.79 2.50 -53.58
C ASN A 382 15.31 2.47 -53.18
N VAL A 383 14.47 1.87 -54.03
CA VAL A 383 13.06 1.62 -53.72
C VAL A 383 12.96 0.42 -52.78
N ALA A 384 12.36 0.62 -51.62
CA ALA A 384 12.10 -0.42 -50.62
C ALA A 384 10.61 -0.46 -50.26
N LEU A 385 10.09 -1.66 -50.00
CA LEU A 385 8.75 -1.86 -49.48
C LEU A 385 8.84 -1.98 -47.95
N GLN A 386 8.14 -1.11 -47.22
CA GLN A 386 8.11 -1.14 -45.75
C GLN A 386 6.68 -1.07 -45.24
N THR A 387 6.47 -1.38 -43.95
CA THR A 387 5.18 -1.18 -43.29
C THR A 387 4.87 0.31 -43.20
N ALA A 388 3.68 0.71 -43.66
CA ALA A 388 3.29 2.12 -43.73
C ALA A 388 3.24 2.77 -42.34
N LYS A 389 3.97 3.87 -42.16
CA LYS A 389 4.15 4.49 -40.83
C LYS A 389 2.90 5.17 -40.28
N THR A 390 1.97 5.56 -41.15
CA THR A 390 0.72 6.24 -40.78
C THR A 390 -0.44 5.51 -41.42
N PHE A 391 -1.05 4.59 -40.68
CA PHE A 391 -2.16 3.83 -41.20
C PHE A 391 -3.17 3.51 -40.12
N ASP A 392 -4.42 3.94 -40.36
CA ASP A 392 -5.54 3.75 -39.47
C ASP A 392 -6.02 2.29 -39.50
N CYS A 393 -6.55 1.83 -38.37
CA CYS A 393 -7.12 0.49 -38.25
C CYS A 393 -8.49 0.43 -38.92
N GLU A 394 -8.87 -0.73 -39.47
CA GLU A 394 -10.25 -0.95 -39.94
C GLU A 394 -10.86 -2.03 -39.06
N THR A 395 -12.09 -1.79 -38.62
CA THR A 395 -12.87 -2.77 -37.85
C THR A 395 -13.39 -3.89 -38.76
N GLY A 396 -13.84 -5.02 -38.21
CA GLY A 396 -14.52 -6.05 -38.99
C GLY A 396 -15.80 -5.59 -39.72
N LYS A 397 -16.29 -4.37 -39.46
CA LYS A 397 -17.43 -3.73 -40.15
C LYS A 397 -17.02 -2.71 -41.22
N GLY A 398 -15.72 -2.52 -41.47
CA GLY A 398 -15.21 -1.54 -42.44
C GLY A 398 -15.04 -0.11 -41.91
N GLU A 399 -15.32 0.15 -40.62
CA GLU A 399 -15.07 1.47 -40.04
C GLU A 399 -13.58 1.73 -39.84
N ILE A 400 -13.12 2.95 -40.15
CA ILE A 400 -11.74 3.39 -39.92
C ILE A 400 -11.58 3.97 -38.51
N LYS A 401 -10.54 3.54 -37.79
CA LYS A 401 -10.19 3.95 -36.42
C LYS A 401 -8.79 4.51 -36.39
N LYS A 402 -8.65 5.72 -35.85
CA LYS A 402 -7.36 6.39 -35.69
C LYS A 402 -6.51 5.70 -34.63
N GLN A 403 -5.20 5.93 -34.70
CA GLN A 403 -4.28 5.48 -33.67
C GLN A 403 -4.75 5.90 -32.26
N GLY A 404 -4.73 4.96 -31.33
CA GLY A 404 -5.17 5.13 -29.94
C GLY A 404 -6.66 4.92 -29.72
N GLU A 405 -7.49 4.99 -30.76
CA GLU A 405 -8.93 4.77 -30.62
C GLU A 405 -9.24 3.31 -30.25
N THR A 406 -10.30 3.14 -29.46
CA THR A 406 -10.78 1.83 -29.02
C THR A 406 -12.17 1.55 -29.53
N TRP A 407 -12.46 0.27 -29.80
CA TRP A 407 -13.78 -0.18 -30.22
C TRP A 407 -14.06 -1.59 -29.70
N ASN A 408 -15.33 -1.96 -29.72
CA ASN A 408 -15.76 -3.29 -29.36
C ASN A 408 -15.92 -4.15 -30.62
N GLU A 409 -15.28 -5.31 -30.61
CA GLU A 409 -15.41 -6.33 -31.65
C GLU A 409 -15.85 -7.64 -30.97
N GLY A 410 -17.15 -7.92 -31.02
CA GLY A 410 -17.76 -8.96 -30.20
C GLY A 410 -17.60 -8.66 -28.71
N ASN A 411 -17.05 -9.62 -27.95
CA ASN A 411 -16.78 -9.47 -26.51
C ASN A 411 -15.39 -8.89 -26.21
N PHE A 412 -14.66 -8.41 -27.21
CA PHE A 412 -13.30 -7.89 -27.03
C PHE A 412 -13.25 -6.38 -27.24
N VAL A 413 -12.45 -5.71 -26.41
CA VAL A 413 -12.10 -4.30 -26.59
C VAL A 413 -10.77 -4.27 -27.32
N ARG A 414 -10.75 -3.64 -28.50
CA ARG A 414 -9.53 -3.45 -29.29
C ARG A 414 -9.05 -2.02 -29.20
N ARG A 415 -7.75 -1.83 -29.37
CA ARG A 415 -7.11 -0.52 -29.53
C ARG A 415 -6.33 -0.49 -30.82
N CYS A 416 -6.46 0.57 -31.59
CA CYS A 416 -5.58 0.80 -32.73
C CYS A 416 -4.21 1.19 -32.18
N VAL A 417 -3.20 0.34 -32.38
CA VAL A 417 -1.86 0.60 -31.83
C VAL A 417 -1.01 1.38 -32.80
N ASN A 418 -0.70 0.80 -33.96
CA ASN A 418 0.12 1.40 -35.01
C ASN A 418 -0.02 0.60 -36.31
N TYR A 419 0.16 1.27 -37.45
CA TYR A 419 0.32 0.64 -38.76
C TYR A 419 -0.85 -0.24 -39.21
N GLY A 420 -2.08 0.17 -38.87
CA GLY A 420 -3.30 -0.60 -39.14
C GLY A 420 -3.50 -1.83 -38.26
N VAL A 421 -2.57 -2.10 -37.33
CA VAL A 421 -2.66 -3.22 -36.39
C VAL A 421 -3.49 -2.83 -35.18
N SER A 422 -4.40 -3.70 -34.79
CA SER A 422 -5.21 -3.56 -33.58
C SER A 422 -4.85 -4.63 -32.56
N SER A 423 -4.71 -4.24 -31.30
CA SER A 423 -4.47 -5.15 -30.18
C SER A 423 -5.72 -5.30 -29.33
N ILE A 424 -5.94 -6.50 -28.77
CA ILE A 424 -6.98 -6.71 -27.77
C ILE A 424 -6.45 -6.21 -26.43
N ILE A 425 -7.14 -5.27 -25.82
CA ILE A 425 -6.76 -4.65 -24.55
C ILE A 425 -7.68 -5.03 -23.38
N GLY A 426 -8.77 -5.74 -23.67
CA GLY A 426 -9.74 -6.14 -22.67
C GLY A 426 -10.94 -6.83 -23.28
N CYS A 427 -11.96 -7.02 -22.45
CA CYS A 427 -13.24 -7.60 -22.85
C CYS A 427 -14.38 -6.64 -22.53
N TYR A 428 -15.45 -6.70 -23.32
CA TYR A 428 -16.65 -5.91 -23.14
C TYR A 428 -17.83 -6.85 -22.86
N VAL A 429 -18.68 -6.47 -21.90
CA VAL A 429 -19.91 -7.19 -21.60
C VAL A 429 -21.07 -6.21 -21.65
N ASP A 430 -22.07 -6.57 -22.44
CA ASP A 430 -23.24 -5.73 -22.63
C ASP A 430 -23.99 -5.49 -21.31
N GLY A 431 -24.34 -4.23 -21.05
CA GLY A 431 -24.95 -3.80 -19.79
C GLY A 431 -24.03 -3.73 -18.56
N ILE A 432 -22.75 -4.13 -18.66
CA ILE A 432 -21.80 -4.09 -17.53
C ILE A 432 -20.63 -3.15 -17.80
N GLY A 433 -20.10 -3.13 -19.03
CA GLY A 433 -18.97 -2.29 -19.43
C GLY A 433 -17.71 -3.08 -19.79
N THR A 434 -16.55 -2.42 -19.70
CA THR A 434 -15.25 -2.97 -20.10
C THR A 434 -14.46 -3.51 -18.91
N MET A 435 -13.70 -4.58 -19.12
CA MET A 435 -12.75 -5.14 -18.15
C MET A 435 -11.39 -5.36 -18.80
N GLY A 436 -10.31 -5.18 -18.03
CA GLY A 436 -8.95 -5.42 -18.51
C GLY A 436 -8.65 -6.90 -18.76
N LEU A 437 -7.57 -7.18 -19.48
CA LEU A 437 -7.05 -8.54 -19.62
C LEU A 437 -6.70 -9.13 -18.25
N ASN A 438 -6.96 -10.43 -18.09
CA ASN A 438 -6.78 -11.22 -16.86
C ASN A 438 -7.57 -10.72 -15.65
N GLN A 439 -8.61 -9.91 -15.88
CA GLN A 439 -9.56 -9.50 -14.86
C GLN A 439 -10.86 -10.32 -14.95
N ASN A 440 -11.60 -10.29 -13.85
CA ASN A 440 -12.96 -10.80 -13.80
C ASN A 440 -13.92 -9.72 -13.27
N ILE A 441 -15.16 -9.78 -13.71
CA ILE A 441 -16.25 -8.95 -13.19
C ILE A 441 -17.43 -9.84 -12.84
N THR A 442 -18.09 -9.55 -11.72
CA THR A 442 -19.26 -10.31 -11.27
C THR A 442 -20.49 -9.43 -11.35
N SER A 443 -21.52 -9.87 -12.08
CA SER A 443 -22.80 -9.17 -12.19
C SER A 443 -23.93 -10.17 -12.39
N ALA A 444 -25.09 -9.91 -11.78
CA ALA A 444 -26.28 -10.76 -11.89
C ALA A 444 -26.05 -12.26 -11.59
N GLY A 445 -25.13 -12.59 -10.67
CA GLY A 445 -24.78 -13.98 -10.36
C GLY A 445 -23.95 -14.68 -11.44
N LEU A 446 -23.38 -13.93 -12.38
CA LEU A 446 -22.45 -14.42 -13.38
C LEU A 446 -21.06 -13.80 -13.17
N VAL A 447 -20.01 -14.58 -13.35
CA VAL A 447 -18.62 -14.14 -13.38
C VAL A 447 -18.14 -14.16 -14.82
N TYR A 448 -17.75 -12.99 -15.33
CA TYR A 448 -17.18 -12.84 -16.65
C TYR A 448 -15.67 -12.74 -16.51
N MET A 449 -14.92 -13.48 -17.32
CA MET A 449 -13.47 -13.56 -17.29
C MET A 449 -12.89 -13.18 -18.64
N CYS A 450 -11.95 -12.25 -18.64
CA CYS A 450 -11.15 -11.89 -19.80
C CYS A 450 -9.75 -12.49 -19.66
N ILE A 451 -9.42 -13.54 -20.41
CA ILE A 451 -8.19 -14.32 -20.21
C ILE A 451 -7.24 -14.11 -21.38
N ASN A 452 -5.98 -13.79 -21.08
CA ASN A 452 -4.88 -13.82 -22.04
C ASN A 452 -3.84 -14.85 -21.58
N GLN A 453 -3.74 -15.98 -22.29
CA GLN A 453 -2.78 -17.05 -22.01
C GLN A 453 -2.18 -17.57 -23.32
N ASN A 454 -0.84 -17.59 -23.41
CA ASN A 454 -0.09 -18.08 -24.58
C ASN A 454 -0.54 -17.42 -25.90
N ASP A 455 -0.67 -16.09 -25.91
CA ASP A 455 -1.15 -15.27 -27.04
C ASP A 455 -2.56 -15.62 -27.54
N GLN A 456 -3.32 -16.39 -26.75
CA GLN A 456 -4.73 -16.65 -27.00
C GLN A 456 -5.62 -15.85 -26.05
N PHE A 457 -6.55 -15.11 -26.65
CA PHE A 457 -7.56 -14.33 -25.95
C PHE A 457 -8.84 -15.15 -25.81
N LYS A 458 -9.35 -15.30 -24.58
CA LYS A 458 -10.57 -16.07 -24.28
C LYS A 458 -11.50 -15.24 -23.40
N PHE A 459 -12.76 -15.16 -23.80
CA PHE A 459 -13.84 -14.62 -22.97
C PHE A 459 -14.67 -15.77 -22.42
N ARG A 460 -14.91 -15.79 -21.10
CA ARG A 460 -15.72 -16.83 -20.45
C ARG A 460 -16.75 -16.23 -19.51
N THR A 461 -17.91 -16.87 -19.44
CA THR A 461 -18.97 -16.57 -18.48
C THR A 461 -19.20 -17.79 -17.61
N LEU A 462 -19.18 -17.62 -16.28
CA LEU A 462 -19.41 -18.65 -15.28
C LEU A 462 -20.60 -18.26 -14.40
N VAL A 463 -21.31 -19.23 -13.83
CA VAL A 463 -22.36 -18.96 -12.84
C VAL A 463 -21.75 -18.93 -11.44
N ALA A 464 -22.00 -17.85 -10.69
CA ALA A 464 -21.65 -17.75 -9.28
C ALA A 464 -22.70 -18.45 -8.42
N GLU A 465 -22.52 -19.75 -8.15
CA GLU A 465 -23.32 -20.42 -7.14
C GLU A 465 -22.91 -19.92 -5.75
N LYS A 466 -23.81 -19.20 -5.07
CA LYS A 466 -23.68 -18.89 -3.64
C LYS A 466 -23.92 -20.17 -2.85
N THR A 467 -22.86 -20.85 -2.42
CA THR A 467 -23.00 -21.87 -1.38
C THR A 467 -23.36 -21.16 -0.07
N PRO A 468 -24.50 -21.47 0.57
CA PRO A 468 -24.83 -20.86 1.85
C PRO A 468 -23.74 -21.22 2.86
N ILE A 469 -23.14 -20.18 3.45
CA ILE A 469 -22.29 -20.31 4.63
C ILE A 469 -23.22 -20.84 5.72
N VAL A 470 -23.03 -22.09 6.13
CA VAL A 470 -23.72 -22.66 7.30
C VAL A 470 -23.26 -21.84 8.51
N ALA A 471 -24.12 -20.92 8.95
CA ALA A 471 -23.92 -20.21 10.20
C ALA A 471 -23.96 -21.25 11.33
N SER A 472 -22.81 -21.50 11.97
CA SER A 472 -22.77 -22.28 13.19
C SER A 472 -23.55 -21.52 14.26
N LYS A 473 -24.65 -22.11 14.71
CA LYS A 473 -25.42 -21.65 15.87
C LYS A 473 -24.48 -21.67 17.08
N THR A 474 -24.16 -20.51 17.63
CA THR A 474 -23.65 -20.36 18.98
C THR A 474 -24.77 -20.75 19.95
N SER A 475 -24.53 -21.77 20.79
CA SER A 475 -25.40 -22.03 21.94
C SER A 475 -25.14 -20.96 23.01
N PRO A 476 -26.16 -20.53 23.76
CA PRO A 476 -25.94 -19.74 24.96
C PRO A 476 -25.40 -20.67 26.05
N SER A 477 -24.30 -20.28 26.68
CA SER A 477 -23.77 -20.93 27.89
C SER A 477 -24.36 -20.23 29.13
N PRO A 478 -24.54 -20.96 30.24
CA PRO A 478 -25.26 -20.52 31.43
C PRO A 478 -24.59 -19.38 32.21
#